data_AF-A0A1C5BTG2-F1
#
_entry.id   AF-A0A1C5BTG2-F1
#
_cell.length_a   1.000
_cell.length_b   1.000
_cell.length_c   1.000
_cell.angle_alpha   90.00
_cell.angle_beta   90.00
_cell.angle_gamma   90.00
#
_symmetry.space_group_name_H-M   'P 1'
#
loop_
_entity.id
_entity.type
_entity.pdbx_description
1 polymer ?
#
loop_
_entity_poly.entity_id
_entity_poly.type
_entity_poly.pdbx_seq_one_letter_code
_entity_poly.pdbx_strand_id
1 'polypeptide(L)' 'MWNGTVGLAPLGHDLPAELAVVPLIDMTPSRVVAVWNEGDTNPLIRSFVEIATAAYRH' A
#
# COMPACT_ATOMS: atom_id res chain seq x y z
N MET A 1 7.05 -5.06 15.88
CA MET A 1 7.54 -3.80 16.48
C MET A 1 6.51 -3.39 17.51
N TRP A 2 6.92 -3.35 18.77
CA TRP A 2 6.11 -3.92 19.85
C TRP A 2 6.42 -3.20 21.17
N ASN A 3 5.57 -2.24 21.51
CA ASN A 3 5.30 -1.76 22.87
C ASN A 3 3.88 -1.19 23.02
N GLY A 4 3.01 -1.34 22.01
CA GLY A 4 1.59 -0.96 22.05
C GLY A 4 1.31 0.54 21.96
N THR A 5 2.32 1.40 21.78
CA THR A 5 2.12 2.87 21.82
C THR A 5 2.54 3.58 20.53
N VAL A 6 3.53 3.05 19.79
CA VAL A 6 4.02 3.65 18.54
C VAL A 6 4.19 2.58 17.48
N GLY A 7 3.78 2.89 16.25
CA GLY A 7 3.93 2.04 15.09
C GLY A 7 4.24 2.84 13.83
N LEU A 8 4.64 2.14 12.77
CA LEU A 8 4.79 2.70 11.43
C LEU A 8 3.71 2.07 10.54
N ALA A 9 3.07 2.90 9.73
CA ALA A 9 2.10 2.48 8.72
C ALA A 9 2.38 3.23 7.41
N PRO A 10 2.08 2.64 6.25
CA PRO A 10 2.09 3.37 4.98
C PRO A 10 1.17 4.60 5.04
N LEU A 11 1.60 5.68 4.42
CA LEU A 11 0.80 6.90 4.30
C LEU A 11 -0.44 6.63 3.44
N GLY A 12 -1.59 7.16 3.86
CA GLY A 12 -2.86 7.01 3.13
C GLY A 12 -3.73 5.83 3.58
N HIS A 13 -3.32 5.09 4.62
CA HIS A 13 -4.24 4.20 5.33
C HIS A 13 -5.06 4.99 6.35
N ASP A 14 -6.37 4.77 6.40
CA ASP A 14 -7.20 5.34 7.45
C ASP A 14 -6.75 4.76 8.81
N LEU A 15 -6.38 5.66 9.72
CA LEU A 15 -6.04 5.30 11.09
C LEU A 15 -7.22 5.64 12.01
N PRO A 16 -7.45 4.84 13.07
CA PRO A 16 -8.42 5.17 14.10
C PRO A 16 -8.22 6.61 14.62
N ALA A 17 -9.32 7.30 14.91
CA ALA A 17 -9.30 8.71 15.33
C ALA A 17 -8.55 8.94 16.65
N GLU A 18 -8.34 7.88 17.42
CA GLU A 18 -7.61 7.88 18.68
C GLU A 18 -6.08 7.94 18.49
N LEU A 19 -5.58 7.85 17.25
CA LEU A 19 -4.15 7.89 16.94
C LEU A 19 -3.75 9.25 16.34
N ALA A 20 -2.62 9.77 16.82
CA ALA A 20 -1.96 10.91 16.19
C ALA A 20 -1.01 10.42 15.09
N VAL A 21 -0.99 11.12 13.95
CA VAL A 21 -0.12 10.80 12.81
C VAL A 21 0.96 11.86 12.66
N VAL A 22 2.20 11.43 12.56
CA VAL A 22 3.35 12.29 12.28
C VAL A 22 4.01 11.80 10.99
N PRO A 23 4.12 12.64 9.94
CA PRO A 23 4.76 12.23 8.69
C PRO A 23 6.27 12.08 8.88
N LEU A 24 6.83 11.01 8.30
CA LEU A 24 8.27 10.79 8.23
C LEU A 24 8.78 11.33 6.89
N ILE A 25 9.41 12.52 6.91
CA ILE A 25 9.70 13.31 5.71
C ILE A 25 10.99 12.92 4.96
N ASP A 26 11.95 12.29 5.65
CA ASP A 26 13.27 11.95 5.08
C ASP A 26 13.40 10.47 4.74
N MET A 27 12.29 9.82 4.37
CA MET A 27 12.25 8.41 4.02
C MET A 27 11.49 8.19 2.71
N THR A 28 12.10 7.43 1.80
CA THR A 28 11.44 7.02 0.55
C THR A 28 10.18 6.19 0.87
N PRO A 29 9.02 6.49 0.24
CA PRO A 29 7.81 5.69 0.41
C PRO A 29 8.01 4.22 0.04
N SER A 30 7.37 3.33 0.80
CA SER A 30 7.28 1.91 0.45
C SER A 30 6.50 1.73 -0.87
N ARG A 31 7.00 0.86 -1.75
CA ARG A 31 6.35 0.57 -3.04
C ARG A 31 5.18 -0.40 -2.84
N VAL A 32 4.07 -0.13 -3.53
CA VAL A 32 3.00 -1.11 -3.72
C VAL A 32 3.34 -1.96 -4.94
N VAL A 33 3.28 -3.29 -4.80
CA VAL A 33 3.65 -4.23 -5.87
C VAL A 33 2.55 -5.28 -6.03
N ALA A 34 2.12 -5.51 -7.26
CA ALA A 34 1.28 -6.64 -7.65
C ALA A 34 2.12 -7.64 -8.44
N VAL A 35 1.94 -8.93 -8.18
CA VAL A 35 2.67 -10.02 -8.86
C VAL A 35 1.71 -11.12 -9.29
N TRP A 36 1.98 -11.72 -10.44
CA TRP A 36 1.28 -12.88 -10.97
C TRP A 36 2.26 -13.77 -11.75
N ASN A 37 1.82 -14.97 -12.13
CA ASN A 37 2.65 -15.88 -12.93
C ASN A 37 2.71 -15.39 -14.40
N GLU A 38 3.91 -15.34 -14.97
CA GLU A 38 4.16 -14.83 -16.33
C GLU A 38 3.30 -15.49 -17.42
N GLY A 39 3.00 -16.79 -17.27
CA GLY A 39 2.19 -17.54 -18.24
C GLY A 39 0.68 -17.51 -17.99
N ASP A 40 0.21 -16.86 -16.93
CA ASP A 40 -1.21 -16.83 -16.60
C ASP A 40 -1.96 -15.79 -17.44
N THR A 41 -2.79 -16.27 -18.36
CA THR A 41 -3.57 -15.45 -19.30
C THR A 41 -5.00 -15.17 -18.81
N ASN A 42 -5.29 -15.36 -17.53
CA ASN A 42 -6.63 -15.11 -16.99
C ASN A 42 -7.01 -13.62 -17.17
N PRO A 43 -8.11 -13.31 -17.89
CA PRO A 43 -8.53 -11.91 -18.11
C PRO A 43 -8.85 -11.15 -16.82
N LEU A 44 -9.20 -11.86 -15.73
CA LEU A 44 -9.46 -11.25 -14.43
C LEU A 44 -8.18 -10.73 -13.77
N ILE A 45 -7.03 -11.41 -13.96
CA ILE A 45 -5.74 -10.94 -13.45
C ILE A 45 -5.37 -9.64 -14.15
N ARG A 46 -5.51 -9.60 -15.48
CA ARG A 46 -5.26 -8.39 -16.27
C ARG A 46 -6.15 -7.23 -15.81
N SER A 47 -7.46 -7.46 -15.70
CA SER A 47 -8.42 -6.45 -15.23
C SER A 47 -8.05 -5.92 -13.84
N PHE A 48 -7.72 -6.82 -12.91
CA PHE A 48 -7.29 -6.43 -11.57
C PHE A 48 -6.03 -5.56 -11.58
N VAL A 49 -4.99 -5.95 -12.35
CA VAL A 49 -3.74 -5.18 -12.47
C VAL A 49 -4.00 -3.79 -13.04
N GLU A 50 -4.86 -3.67 -14.05
CA GLU A 50 -5.22 -2.37 -14.65
C GLU A 50 -5.90 -1.46 -13.63
N ILE A 51 -6.89 -1.97 -12.88
CA ILE A 51 -7.60 -1.22 -11.83
C ILE A 51 -6.66 -0.83 -10.69
N ALA A 52 -5.88 -1.79 -10.18
CA ALA A 52 -4.94 -1.54 -9.09
C ALA A 52 -3.87 -0.50 -9.51
N THR A 53 -3.33 -0.62 -10.72
CA THR A 53 -2.36 0.36 -11.23
C THR A 53 -2.95 1.76 -11.30
N ALA A 54 -4.21 1.90 -11.73
CA ALA A 54 -4.90 3.18 -11.74
C ALA A 54 -5.07 3.76 -10.31
N ALA A 55 -5.44 2.92 -9.35
CA ALA A 55 -5.64 3.32 -7.95
C ALA A 55 -4.34 3.74 -7.23
N TYR A 56 -3.18 3.22 -7.65
CA TYR A 56 -1.89 3.47 -7.01
C TYR A 56 -0.93 4.38 -7.82
N ARG A 57 -1.41 5.06 -8.88
CA ARG A 57 -0.58 5.95 -9.73
C ARG A 57 -0.43 7.39 -9.16
N HIS A 58 -0.95 7.66 -7.96
CA HIS A 58 -0.92 8.98 -7.35
C HIS A 58 0.50 9.47 -7.02
#